data_AF-A0A1J4JTA9-F1
#
_entry.id   AF-A0A1J4JTA9-F1
#
_cell.length_a   1.000
_cell.length_b   1.000
_cell.length_c   1.000
_cell.angle_alpha   90.00
_cell.angle_beta   90.00
_cell.angle_gamma   90.00
#
_symmetry.space_group_name_H-M   'P 1'
#
loop_
_entity.id
_entity.type
_entity.pdbx_description
1 polymer ?
#
loop_
_entity_poly.entity_id
_entity_poly.type
_entity_poly.pdbx_seq_one_letter_code
_entity_poly.pdbx_strand_id
1 'polypeptide(L)'
;MGTSTRKIPIVIYLPSKYVVKLSVAPSAYVNELRRIITINNIDFVFNGTILSGNQTFRSAGLKSGDSIVVIFHKSNSDKTYEELQKWLQITQDSESFNEKMQLILNEDNAREAARLRDVFLSKIERKPRSFRRLCLAVAENNKNKEREVQGNNFSLSIDYEKPEMPSCDPLPIFFTSEDGQGIYPVAKDETIIPVTDSISPVLKP
;
A
#
# COMPACT_ATOMS: atom_id res chain seq x y z
N MET A 1 -30.99 0.20 -25.79
CA MET A 1 -29.82 -0.60 -26.22
C MET A 1 -28.67 -0.31 -25.26
N GLY A 2 -28.33 -1.25 -24.37
CA GLY A 2 -27.20 -1.08 -23.44
C GLY A 2 -25.90 -1.41 -24.14
N THR A 3 -25.03 -0.43 -24.35
CA THR A 3 -23.68 -0.68 -24.86
C THR A 3 -22.86 -1.28 -23.72
N SER A 4 -22.55 -2.58 -23.80
CA SER A 4 -21.58 -3.21 -22.91
C SER A 4 -20.20 -2.61 -23.18
N THR A 5 -19.76 -1.71 -22.30
CA THR A 5 -18.43 -1.11 -22.40
C THR A 5 -17.40 -2.09 -21.84
N ARG A 6 -16.44 -2.49 -22.67
CA ARG A 6 -15.32 -3.33 -22.24
C ARG A 6 -14.54 -2.59 -21.14
N LYS A 7 -14.41 -3.21 -19.97
CA LYS A 7 -13.58 -2.69 -18.88
C LYS A 7 -12.11 -2.78 -19.29
N ILE A 8 -11.33 -1.79 -18.89
CA ILE A 8 -9.88 -1.75 -19.07
C ILE A 8 -9.20 -2.06 -17.73
N PRO A 9 -8.24 -3.00 -17.68
CA PRO A 9 -7.43 -3.20 -16.50
C PRO A 9 -6.42 -2.06 -16.38
N ILE A 10 -6.34 -1.46 -15.20
CA ILE A 10 -5.37 -0.43 -14.83
C ILE A 10 -4.66 -0.86 -13.55
N VAL A 11 -3.46 -0.34 -13.35
CA VAL A 11 -2.66 -0.57 -12.14
C VAL A 11 -2.69 0.71 -11.30
N ILE A 12 -3.08 0.61 -10.03
CA ILE A 12 -3.00 1.71 -9.08
C ILE A 12 -1.81 1.47 -8.17
N TYR A 13 -0.84 2.37 -8.23
CA TYR A 13 0.35 2.35 -7.40
C TYR A 13 0.21 3.36 -6.26
N LEU A 14 0.25 2.85 -5.03
CA LEU A 14 0.30 3.65 -3.82
C LEU A 14 1.71 3.58 -3.24
N PRO A 15 2.52 4.65 -3.37
CA PRO A 15 3.89 4.65 -2.88
C PRO A 15 3.98 4.18 -1.43
N SER A 16 4.89 3.23 -1.19
CA SER A 16 5.17 2.65 0.12
C SER A 16 4.02 1.87 0.78
N LYS A 17 2.96 1.50 0.05
CA LYS A 17 1.82 0.78 0.64
C LYS A 17 1.39 -0.46 -0.14
N TYR A 18 0.92 -0.29 -1.37
CA TYR A 18 0.44 -1.41 -2.18
C TYR A 18 0.33 -1.06 -3.66
N VAL A 19 0.29 -2.10 -4.49
CA VAL A 19 -0.06 -1.99 -5.91
C VAL A 19 -1.33 -2.82 -6.11
N VAL A 20 -2.36 -2.24 -6.71
CA VAL A 20 -3.65 -2.91 -6.93
C VAL A 20 -4.01 -2.88 -8.40
N LYS A 21 -4.44 -4.02 -8.95
CA LYS A 21 -5.00 -4.11 -10.31
C LYS A 21 -6.50 -3.88 -10.24
N LEU A 22 -7.02 -2.89 -10.95
CA LEU A 22 -8.46 -2.60 -11.02
C LEU A 22 -8.96 -2.70 -12.46
N SER A 23 -10.21 -3.14 -12.63
CA SER A 23 -10.89 -3.13 -13.94
C SER A 23 -11.93 -2.01 -13.97
N VAL A 24 -11.64 -0.94 -14.72
CA VAL A 24 -12.49 0.27 -14.78
C VAL A 24 -13.17 0.42 -16.13
N ALA A 25 -14.37 1.01 -16.15
CA ALA A 25 -15.03 1.36 -17.42
C ALA A 25 -14.35 2.61 -18.02
N PRO A 26 -13.98 2.64 -19.31
CA PRO A 26 -13.32 3.81 -19.91
C PRO A 26 -14.14 5.11 -19.83
N SER A 27 -15.46 5.00 -19.75
CA SER A 27 -16.39 6.12 -19.63
C SER A 27 -16.62 6.58 -18.18
N ALA A 28 -16.14 5.84 -17.19
CA ALA A 28 -16.24 6.21 -15.78
C ALA A 28 -15.34 7.40 -15.47
N TYR A 29 -15.71 8.17 -14.45
CA TYR A 29 -14.96 9.33 -14.00
C TYR A 29 -13.82 8.92 -13.06
N VAL A 30 -12.71 9.65 -13.09
CA VAL A 30 -11.58 9.44 -12.17
C VAL A 30 -12.03 9.57 -10.71
N ASN A 31 -13.04 10.41 -10.43
CA ASN A 31 -13.62 10.54 -9.09
C ASN A 31 -14.19 9.23 -8.52
N GLU A 32 -14.56 8.26 -9.35
CA GLU A 32 -15.00 6.94 -8.88
C GLU A 32 -13.87 6.18 -8.16
N LEU A 33 -12.60 6.41 -8.52
CA LEU A 33 -11.45 5.82 -7.81
C LEU A 33 -11.39 6.25 -6.35
N ARG A 34 -11.83 7.48 -6.03
CA ARG A 34 -11.88 7.97 -4.64
C ARG A 34 -12.89 7.22 -3.78
N ARG A 35 -13.88 6.55 -4.40
CA ARG A 35 -14.82 5.69 -3.65
C ARG A 35 -14.20 4.33 -3.32
N ILE A 36 -13.35 3.82 -4.20
CA ILE A 36 -12.65 2.55 -4.02
C ILE A 36 -11.49 2.73 -3.03
N ILE A 37 -10.73 3.81 -3.18
CA ILE A 37 -9.63 4.17 -2.30
C ILE A 37 -10.20 5.07 -1.21
N THR A 38 -10.50 4.50 -0.04
CA THR A 38 -11.13 5.19 1.11
C THR A 38 -10.20 6.21 1.80
N ILE A 39 -9.31 6.86 1.04
CA ILE A 39 -8.31 7.77 1.56
C ILE A 39 -8.61 9.18 1.08
N ASN A 40 -8.72 10.09 2.05
CA ASN A 40 -8.97 11.50 1.79
C ASN A 40 -7.69 12.20 1.35
N ASN A 41 -7.84 13.36 0.70
CA ASN A 41 -6.72 14.23 0.31
C ASN A 41 -5.67 13.53 -0.57
N ILE A 42 -6.13 12.83 -1.60
CA ILE A 42 -5.27 12.18 -2.59
C ILE A 42 -5.32 12.89 -3.93
N ASP A 43 -4.21 12.84 -4.66
CA ASP A 43 -4.13 13.16 -6.08
C ASP A 43 -3.73 11.93 -6.90
N PHE A 44 -4.24 11.87 -8.11
CA PHE A 44 -3.93 10.84 -9.08
C PHE A 44 -2.99 11.41 -10.12
N VAL A 45 -1.83 10.79 -10.33
CA VAL A 45 -0.84 11.21 -11.31
C VAL A 45 -0.72 10.16 -12.40
N PHE A 46 -0.80 10.62 -13.65
CA PHE A 46 -0.70 9.79 -14.85
C PHE A 46 -0.02 10.58 -15.96
N ASN A 47 0.95 9.94 -16.63
CA ASN A 47 1.68 10.50 -17.76
C ASN A 47 2.26 11.91 -17.50
N GLY A 48 2.83 12.12 -16.31
CA GLY A 48 3.37 13.41 -15.89
C GLY A 48 2.33 14.52 -15.64
N THR A 49 1.05 14.17 -15.51
CA THR A 49 -0.04 15.11 -15.25
C THR A 49 -0.91 14.67 -14.08
N ILE A 50 -1.54 15.62 -13.39
CA ILE A 50 -2.51 15.34 -12.33
C ILE A 50 -3.88 15.14 -12.97
N LEU A 51 -4.51 14.00 -12.71
CA LEU A 51 -5.85 13.69 -13.24
C LEU A 51 -6.92 14.47 -12.47
N SER A 52 -7.77 15.16 -13.22
CA SER A 52 -8.94 15.84 -12.66
C SER A 52 -10.06 14.85 -12.37
N GLY A 53 -10.76 15.00 -11.24
CA GLY A 53 -11.88 14.13 -10.87
C GLY A 53 -13.04 14.17 -11.88
N ASN A 54 -13.19 15.27 -12.62
CA ASN A 54 -14.25 15.46 -13.62
C ASN A 54 -13.90 14.87 -14.99
N GLN A 55 -12.70 14.32 -15.15
CA GLN A 55 -12.25 13.69 -16.39
C GLN A 55 -12.63 12.20 -16.39
N THR A 56 -12.94 11.65 -17.56
CA THR A 56 -13.12 10.21 -17.74
C THR A 56 -11.78 9.52 -18.00
N PHE A 57 -11.66 8.23 -17.71
CA PHE A 57 -10.42 7.49 -18.01
C PHE A 57 -10.05 7.55 -19.51
N ARG A 58 -11.05 7.47 -20.39
CA ARG A 58 -10.85 7.61 -21.84
C ARG A 58 -10.34 9.00 -22.21
N SER A 59 -10.92 10.07 -21.68
CA SER A 59 -10.50 11.44 -21.99
C SER A 59 -9.17 11.81 -21.37
N ALA A 60 -8.70 11.08 -20.36
CA ALA A 60 -7.35 11.15 -19.82
C ALA A 60 -6.32 10.36 -20.64
N GLY A 61 -6.77 9.56 -21.62
CA GLY A 61 -5.89 8.78 -22.49
C GLY A 61 -5.42 7.47 -21.88
N LEU A 62 -6.04 6.98 -20.79
CA LEU A 62 -5.67 5.70 -20.19
C LEU A 62 -6.04 4.52 -21.10
N LYS A 63 -5.11 3.58 -21.19
CA LYS A 63 -5.21 2.33 -21.92
C LYS A 63 -5.12 1.15 -20.95
N SER A 64 -5.42 -0.03 -21.50
CA SER A 64 -5.27 -1.29 -20.78
C SER A 64 -3.81 -1.52 -20.40
N GLY A 65 -3.54 -1.78 -19.12
CA GLY A 65 -2.21 -2.03 -18.57
C GLY A 65 -1.48 -0.79 -18.05
N ASP A 66 -2.07 0.39 -18.20
CA ASP A 66 -1.47 1.64 -17.70
C ASP A 66 -1.50 1.71 -16.17
N SER A 67 -0.51 2.43 -15.63
CA SER A 67 -0.31 2.60 -14.20
C SER A 67 -0.58 4.05 -13.77
N ILE A 68 -1.35 4.22 -12.70
CA ILE A 68 -1.66 5.50 -12.05
C ILE A 68 -0.97 5.55 -10.69
N VAL A 69 -0.30 6.65 -10.37
CA VAL A 69 0.28 6.87 -9.05
C VAL A 69 -0.69 7.66 -8.18
N VAL A 70 -0.86 7.24 -6.94
CA VAL A 70 -1.68 7.95 -5.95
C VAL A 70 -0.77 8.64 -4.94
N ILE A 71 -0.98 9.94 -4.73
CA ILE A 71 -0.13 10.77 -3.85
C ILE A 71 -1.00 11.34 -2.74
N PHE A 72 -0.50 11.28 -1.50
CA PHE A 72 -1.18 11.84 -0.34
C PHE A 72 -0.77 13.30 -0.13
N HIS A 73 -1.74 14.18 0.06
CA HIS A 73 -1.49 15.51 0.61
C HIS A 73 -1.27 15.39 2.11
N LYS A 74 -0.04 15.64 2.55
CA LYS A 74 0.28 15.82 3.96
C LYS A 74 -0.02 17.27 4.34
N SER A 75 -0.40 17.50 5.60
CA SER A 75 -0.64 18.84 6.15
C SER A 75 0.56 19.79 6.00
N ASN A 76 1.76 19.24 5.82
CA ASN A 76 2.97 19.99 5.50
C ASN A 76 3.11 20.14 3.97
N SER A 77 2.83 21.34 3.46
CA SER A 77 2.72 21.65 2.02
C SER A 77 4.00 21.37 1.24
N ASP A 78 5.17 21.59 1.84
CA ASP A 78 6.42 21.66 1.08
C ASP A 78 6.91 20.26 0.67
N LYS A 79 6.87 19.30 1.60
CA LYS A 79 7.24 17.90 1.31
C LYS A 79 6.27 17.24 0.33
N THR A 80 4.99 17.60 0.41
CA THR A 80 3.96 17.10 -0.50
C THR A 80 4.25 17.56 -1.93
N TYR A 81 4.66 18.81 -2.11
CA TYR A 81 5.01 19.35 -3.42
C TYR A 81 6.24 18.68 -4.02
N GLU A 82 7.29 18.44 -3.23
CA GLU A 82 8.48 17.69 -3.70
C GLU A 82 8.15 16.26 -4.12
N GLU A 83 7.33 15.55 -3.32
CA GLU A 83 6.86 14.20 -3.64
C GLU A 83 6.04 14.22 -4.96
N LEU A 84 5.15 15.19 -5.12
CA LEU A 84 4.35 15.39 -6.32
C LEU A 84 5.23 15.63 -7.56
N GLN A 85 6.16 16.58 -7.50
CA GLN A 85 7.07 16.87 -8.62
C GLN A 85 7.90 15.66 -9.03
N LYS A 86 8.41 14.91 -8.05
CA LYS A 86 9.13 13.66 -8.31
C LYS A 86 8.27 12.66 -9.08
N TRP A 87 7.02 12.46 -8.67
CA TRP A 87 6.13 11.52 -9.35
C TRP A 87 5.67 12.02 -10.72
N LEU A 88 5.47 13.32 -10.91
CA LEU A 88 5.23 13.90 -12.23
C LEU A 88 6.40 13.61 -13.18
N GLN A 89 7.64 13.78 -12.71
CA GLN A 89 8.83 13.47 -13.52
C GLN A 89 8.96 11.97 -13.81
N ILE A 90 8.77 11.10 -12.81
CA ILE A 90 8.88 9.64 -12.99
C ILE A 90 7.82 9.09 -13.94
N THR A 91 6.59 9.60 -13.84
CA THR A 91 5.46 9.13 -14.67
C THR A 91 5.42 9.75 -16.06
N GLN A 92 6.29 10.71 -16.35
CA GLN A 92 6.40 11.31 -17.69
C GLN A 92 6.83 10.27 -18.73
N ASP A 93 7.74 9.36 -18.36
CA ASP A 93 8.08 8.20 -19.17
C ASP A 93 7.17 7.02 -18.79
N SER A 94 5.98 7.01 -19.41
CA SER A 94 4.96 5.99 -19.15
C SER A 94 5.43 4.56 -19.45
N GLU A 95 6.33 4.36 -20.43
CA GLU A 95 6.83 3.04 -20.80
C GLU A 95 7.77 2.48 -19.73
N SER A 96 8.80 3.26 -19.35
CA SER A 96 9.73 2.84 -18.28
C SER A 96 9.02 2.67 -16.95
N PHE A 97 8.03 3.54 -16.65
CA PHE A 97 7.26 3.43 -15.43
C PHE A 97 6.39 2.16 -15.40
N ASN A 98 5.65 1.89 -16.48
CA ASN A 98 4.81 0.69 -16.59
C ASN A 98 5.63 -0.59 -16.50
N GLU A 99 6.80 -0.65 -17.14
CA GLU A 99 7.72 -1.79 -17.04
C GLU A 99 8.12 -2.08 -15.58
N LYS A 100 8.50 -1.03 -14.83
CA LYS A 100 8.82 -1.16 -13.39
C LYS A 100 7.62 -1.65 -12.59
N MET A 101 6.42 -1.19 -12.90
CA MET A 101 5.20 -1.65 -12.23
C MET A 101 4.91 -3.13 -12.52
N GLN A 102 5.12 -3.59 -13.76
CA GLN A 102 5.00 -5.00 -14.10
C GLN A 102 6.01 -5.87 -13.35
N LEU A 103 7.24 -5.38 -13.16
CA LEU A 103 8.26 -6.10 -12.36
C LEU A 103 7.82 -6.27 -10.90
N ILE A 104 7.19 -5.26 -10.30
CA ILE A 104 6.67 -5.31 -8.93
C ILE A 104 5.47 -6.26 -8.83
N LEU A 105 4.64 -6.31 -9.87
CA LEU A 105 3.43 -7.14 -9.91
C LEU A 105 3.70 -8.62 -10.21
N ASN A 106 4.88 -8.97 -10.71
CA ASN A 106 5.26 -10.35 -10.95
C ASN A 106 5.57 -11.04 -9.61
N GLU A 107 4.83 -12.11 -9.31
CA GLU A 107 4.95 -12.84 -8.05
C GLU A 107 6.34 -13.45 -7.86
N ASP A 108 6.96 -13.98 -8.91
CA ASP A 108 8.29 -14.58 -8.81
C ASP A 108 9.36 -13.54 -8.48
N ASN A 109 9.26 -12.37 -9.12
CA ASN A 109 10.14 -11.23 -8.83
C ASN A 109 9.92 -10.70 -7.42
N ALA A 110 8.65 -10.57 -6.99
CA ALA A 110 8.30 -10.12 -5.65
C ALA A 110 8.82 -11.09 -4.58
N ARG A 111 8.69 -12.41 -4.81
CA ARG A 111 9.19 -13.47 -3.93
C ARG A 111 10.71 -13.42 -3.83
N GLU A 112 11.41 -13.29 -4.97
CA GLU A 112 12.86 -13.21 -4.96
C GLU A 112 13.37 -11.91 -4.31
N ALA A 113 12.70 -10.78 -4.55
CA ALA A 113 13.00 -9.53 -3.87
C ALA A 113 12.83 -9.63 -2.35
N ALA A 114 11.76 -10.27 -1.88
CA ALA A 114 11.55 -10.56 -0.46
C ALA A 114 12.66 -11.44 0.11
N ARG A 115 12.99 -12.55 -0.58
CA ARG A 115 14.08 -13.45 -0.18
C ARG A 115 15.42 -12.71 -0.07
N LEU A 116 15.75 -11.86 -1.03
CA LEU A 116 16.99 -11.05 -1.00
C LEU A 116 16.99 -10.06 0.16
N ARG A 117 15.83 -9.46 0.47
CA ARG A 117 15.66 -8.56 1.62
C ARG A 117 15.91 -9.29 2.94
N ASP A 118 15.36 -10.48 3.12
CA ASP A 118 15.55 -11.28 4.32
C ASP A 118 17.02 -11.68 4.51
N VAL A 119 17.69 -12.09 3.43
CA VAL A 119 19.13 -12.39 3.44
C VAL A 119 19.93 -11.14 3.81
N PHE A 120 19.55 -9.97 3.30
CA PHE A 120 20.21 -8.71 3.61
C PHE A 120 20.03 -8.31 5.08
N LEU A 121 18.80 -8.39 5.61
CA LEU A 121 18.50 -8.13 7.02
C LEU A 121 19.26 -9.10 7.93
N SER A 122 19.28 -10.39 7.59
CA SER A 122 20.08 -11.41 8.29
C SER A 122 21.59 -11.06 8.33
N LYS A 123 22.12 -10.47 7.25
CA LYS A 123 23.52 -10.00 7.21
C LYS A 123 23.75 -8.75 8.09
N ILE A 124 22.74 -7.89 8.23
CA ILE A 124 22.80 -6.71 9.11
C ILE A 124 22.74 -7.13 10.58
N GLU A 125 21.87 -8.07 10.94
CA GLU A 125 21.69 -8.57 12.31
C GLU A 125 22.99 -9.16 12.88
N ARG A 126 23.77 -9.85 12.03
CA ARG A 126 25.09 -10.38 12.40
C ARG A 126 26.13 -9.29 12.71
N LYS A 127 25.87 -8.02 12.37
CA LYS A 127 26.75 -6.87 12.61
C LYS A 127 26.15 -5.98 13.70
N PRO A 128 26.51 -6.15 14.99
CA PRO A 128 25.81 -5.52 16.11
C PRO A 128 25.79 -3.98 16.04
N ARG A 129 26.85 -3.35 15.51
CA ARG A 129 26.87 -1.88 15.31
C ARG A 129 25.86 -1.42 14.26
N SER A 130 25.78 -2.11 13.13
CA SER A 130 24.83 -1.79 12.06
C SER A 130 23.39 -2.04 12.50
N PHE A 131 23.15 -3.18 13.16
CA PHE A 131 21.84 -3.53 13.69
C PHE A 131 21.34 -2.50 14.71
N ARG A 132 22.17 -2.09 15.69
CA ARG A 132 21.79 -1.04 16.65
C ARG A 132 21.41 0.27 15.96
N ARG A 133 22.16 0.69 14.93
CA ARG A 133 21.82 1.91 14.15
C ARG A 133 20.47 1.79 13.45
N LEU A 134 20.17 0.61 12.87
CA LEU A 134 18.87 0.34 12.25
C LEU A 134 17.74 0.44 13.30
N CYS A 135 17.88 -0.22 14.45
CA CYS A 135 16.87 -0.18 15.51
C CYS A 135 16.62 1.24 16.01
N LEU A 136 17.68 2.05 16.18
CA LEU A 136 17.55 3.46 16.58
C LEU A 136 16.78 4.28 15.53
N ALA A 137 17.12 4.12 14.24
CA ALA A 137 16.40 4.82 13.17
C ALA A 137 14.92 4.43 13.10
N VAL A 138 14.60 3.14 13.31
CA VAL A 138 13.21 2.68 13.36
C VAL A 138 12.48 3.25 14.58
N ALA A 139 13.12 3.26 15.76
CA ALA A 139 12.55 3.83 16.97
C ALA A 139 12.28 5.34 16.84
N GLU A 140 13.19 6.09 16.21
CA GLU A 140 13.00 7.51 15.91
C GLU A 140 11.83 7.77 14.95
N ASN A 141 11.71 6.94 13.90
CA ASN A 141 10.59 7.05 12.96
C ASN A 141 9.23 6.76 13.64
N ASN A 142 9.18 5.80 14.58
CA ASN A 142 7.97 5.49 15.32
C ASN A 142 7.58 6.63 16.27
N LYS A 143 8.54 7.24 16.97
CA LYS A 143 8.29 8.42 17.81
C LYS A 143 7.70 9.59 17.02
N ASN A 144 8.15 9.78 15.78
CA ASN A 144 7.60 10.82 14.91
C ASN A 144 6.16 10.53 14.49
N LYS A 145 5.82 9.25 14.21
CA LYS A 145 4.44 8.83 13.91
C LYS A 145 3.51 9.02 15.11
N GLU A 146 3.96 8.69 16.32
CA GLU A 146 3.16 8.87 17.54
C GLU A 146 2.80 10.33 17.79
N ARG A 147 3.72 11.27 17.48
CA ARG A 147 3.45 12.71 17.59
C ARG A 147 2.38 13.20 16.61
N GLU A 148 2.24 12.58 15.43
CA GLU A 148 1.18 12.92 14.48
C GLU A 148 -0.21 12.39 14.92
N VAL A 149 -0.25 11.33 15.73
CA VAL A 149 -1.50 10.69 16.19
C VAL A 149 -2.02 11.30 17.51
N GLN A 150 -1.24 12.13 18.20
CA GLN A 150 -1.61 12.78 19.49
C GLN A 150 -2.81 13.75 19.44
N GLY A 151 -3.51 13.90 18.30
CA GLY A 151 -4.75 14.67 18.21
C GLY A 151 -5.96 14.03 18.89
N ASN A 152 -5.94 12.70 19.12
CA ASN A 152 -7.00 11.99 19.82
C ASN A 152 -6.44 11.42 21.13
N ASN A 153 -6.77 12.05 22.25
CA ASN A 153 -6.52 11.49 23.59
C ASN A 153 -7.36 10.23 23.79
N PHE A 154 -6.93 9.10 23.23
CA PHE A 154 -7.40 7.81 23.68
C PHE A 154 -6.75 7.55 25.04
N SER A 155 -7.46 7.88 26.11
CA SER A 155 -7.12 7.38 27.44
C SER A 155 -7.21 5.86 27.36
N LEU A 156 -6.07 5.19 27.34
CA LEU A 156 -6.05 3.75 27.56
C LEU A 156 -6.71 3.53 28.92
N SER A 157 -7.76 2.71 28.97
CA SER A 157 -8.31 2.26 30.25
C SER A 157 -7.31 1.25 30.81
N ILE A 158 -6.29 1.76 31.51
CA ILE A 158 -5.29 0.95 32.22
C ILE A 158 -5.80 0.61 33.63
N ASP A 159 -6.98 1.10 33.99
CA ASP A 159 -7.69 0.81 35.23
C ASP A 159 -8.35 -0.57 35.14
N TYR A 160 -7.53 -1.61 35.03
CA TYR A 160 -7.95 -2.98 35.27
C TYR A 160 -7.44 -3.45 36.62
N GLU A 161 -8.25 -4.21 37.35
CA GLU A 161 -7.79 -4.87 38.56
C GLU A 161 -6.68 -5.87 38.20
N LYS A 162 -5.49 -5.66 38.75
CA LYS A 162 -4.38 -6.59 38.56
C LYS A 162 -4.78 -7.92 39.20
N PRO A 163 -4.90 -9.01 38.43
CA PRO A 163 -5.30 -10.29 38.99
C PRO A 163 -4.23 -10.78 39.97
N GLU A 164 -4.64 -11.24 41.14
CA GLU A 164 -3.73 -11.78 42.17
C GLU A 164 -3.08 -13.10 41.74
N MET A 165 -3.74 -13.82 40.83
CA MET A 165 -3.32 -15.13 40.35
C MET A 165 -3.52 -15.21 38.83
N PRO A 166 -2.72 -16.01 38.11
CA PRO A 166 -2.98 -16.28 36.70
C PRO A 166 -4.36 -16.94 36.55
N SER A 167 -5.09 -16.59 35.48
CA SER A 167 -6.35 -17.27 35.15
C SER A 167 -6.06 -18.77 34.95
N CYS A 168 -6.80 -19.59 35.68
CA CYS A 168 -6.81 -21.04 35.52
C CYS A 168 -8.01 -21.51 34.69
N ASP A 169 -8.76 -20.57 34.10
CA ASP A 169 -9.88 -20.92 33.23
C ASP A 169 -9.34 -21.63 31.99
N PRO A 170 -9.98 -22.74 31.56
CA PRO A 170 -9.58 -23.38 30.32
C PRO A 170 -9.74 -22.38 29.17
N LEU A 171 -8.74 -22.31 28.29
CA LEU A 171 -8.85 -21.53 27.07
C LEU A 171 -10.10 -21.99 26.29
N PRO A 172 -10.83 -21.07 25.64
CA PRO A 172 -11.93 -21.44 24.77
C PRO A 172 -11.48 -22.54 23.81
N ILE A 173 -12.22 -23.64 23.76
CA ILE A 173 -11.93 -24.74 22.86
C ILE A 173 -12.38 -24.30 21.47
N PHE A 174 -11.45 -23.75 20.69
CA PHE A 174 -11.73 -23.31 19.30
C PHE A 174 -11.90 -24.49 18.32
N PHE A 175 -11.61 -25.71 18.77
CA PHE A 175 -11.66 -26.91 17.96
C PHE A 175 -12.51 -27.97 18.66
N THR A 176 -13.84 -27.79 18.67
CA THR A 176 -14.73 -28.94 18.87
C THR A 176 -14.55 -29.82 17.64
N SER A 177 -13.99 -31.02 17.82
CA SER A 177 -13.83 -32.02 16.75
C SER A 177 -15.16 -32.67 16.35
N GLU A 178 -16.27 -31.99 16.62
CA GLU A 178 -17.61 -32.45 16.27
C GLU A 178 -17.94 -31.91 14.89
N ASP A 179 -18.15 -32.85 13.98
CA ASP A 179 -18.62 -32.71 12.61
C ASP A 179 -17.57 -32.43 11.53
N GLY A 180 -16.96 -33.52 11.07
CA GLY A 180 -16.26 -33.63 9.80
C GLY A 180 -17.16 -33.47 8.57
N GLN A 181 -17.90 -32.38 8.47
CA GLN A 181 -18.60 -31.97 7.25
C GLN A 181 -18.52 -30.47 7.04
N GLY A 182 -17.87 -30.06 5.94
CA GLY A 182 -18.06 -28.72 5.37
C GLY A 182 -16.83 -27.83 5.34
N ILE A 183 -15.76 -28.24 4.66
CA ILE A 183 -14.79 -27.27 4.14
C ILE A 183 -15.52 -26.45 3.06
N TYR A 184 -15.98 -25.25 3.41
CA TYR A 184 -16.46 -24.30 2.42
C TYR A 184 -15.26 -23.81 1.58
N PRO A 185 -15.31 -23.91 0.24
CA PRO A 185 -14.25 -23.40 -0.60
C PRO A 185 -14.21 -21.86 -0.50
N VAL A 186 -13.10 -21.34 0.03
CA VAL A 186 -12.79 -19.91 -0.01
C VAL A 186 -12.61 -19.50 -1.47
N ALA A 187 -13.46 -18.59 -1.95
CA ALA A 187 -13.41 -18.05 -3.31
C ALA A 187 -12.07 -17.34 -3.54
N LYS A 188 -11.37 -17.69 -4.62
CA LYS A 188 -9.98 -17.32 -4.90
C LYS A 188 -9.78 -15.95 -5.57
N ASP A 189 -10.80 -15.10 -5.71
CA ASP A 189 -10.78 -14.09 -6.78
C ASP A 189 -10.27 -12.68 -6.43
N GLU A 190 -9.69 -12.44 -5.24
CA GLU A 190 -9.11 -11.12 -4.94
C GLU A 190 -7.71 -11.23 -4.33
N THR A 191 -6.69 -11.26 -5.19
CA THR A 191 -5.28 -11.20 -4.77
C THR A 191 -4.92 -9.75 -4.40
N ILE A 192 -5.17 -9.38 -3.14
CA ILE A 192 -4.58 -8.17 -2.55
C ILE A 192 -3.13 -8.52 -2.20
N ILE A 193 -2.17 -8.01 -2.97
CA ILE A 193 -0.74 -8.14 -2.65
C ILE A 193 -0.34 -6.92 -1.81
N PRO A 194 -0.16 -7.04 -0.48
CA PRO A 194 0.42 -5.95 0.30
C PRO A 194 1.86 -5.72 -0.20
N VAL A 195 2.14 -4.50 -0.66
CA VAL A 195 3.54 -4.13 -0.96
C VAL A 195 4.21 -3.86 0.37
N THR A 196 5.11 -4.75 0.76
CA THR A 196 5.96 -4.54 1.93
C THR A 196 6.73 -3.23 1.75
N ASP A 197 6.57 -2.29 2.68
CA ASP A 197 7.18 -0.95 2.73
C ASP A 197 8.40 -0.79 1.80
N SER A 198 8.19 -0.04 0.72
CA SER A 198 9.25 0.38 -0.20
C SER A 198 10.25 1.23 0.56
N ILE A 199 11.49 0.75 0.63
CA ILE A 199 12.67 1.57 0.88
C ILE A 199 12.70 2.60 -0.26
N SER A 200 12.59 3.87 0.09
CA SER A 200 12.86 4.98 -0.83
C SER A 200 14.17 4.69 -1.56
N PRO A 201 14.24 4.73 -2.91
CA PRO A 201 15.52 4.62 -3.57
C PRO A 201 16.34 5.82 -3.13
N VAL A 202 17.40 5.57 -2.36
CA VAL A 202 18.49 6.53 -2.16
C VAL A 202 19.21 6.59 -3.50
N LEU A 203 18.64 7.36 -4.44
CA LEU A 203 19.38 7.92 -5.55
C LEU A 203 20.23 9.03 -4.94
N LYS A 204 21.47 8.70 -4.58
CA LYS A 204 22.52 9.71 -4.49
C LYS A 204 23.09 9.91 -5.90
N PRO A 205 23.41 11.16 -6.28
CA PRO A 205 24.20 11.44 -7.48
C PRO A 205 25.59 10.78 -7.39
#